data_AF-A0A846YUI4-F1
#
_entry.id   AF-A0A846YUI4-F1
#
_cell.length_a   1.000
_cell.length_b   1.000
_cell.length_c   1.000
_cell.angle_alpha   90.00
_cell.angle_beta   90.00
_cell.angle_gamma   90.00
#
_symmetry.space_group_name_H-M   'P 1'
#
loop_
_entity.id
_entity.type
_entity.pdbx_description
1 polymer ?
#
loop_
_entity_poly.entity_id
_entity_poly.type
_entity_poly.pdbx_seq_one_letter_code
_entity_poly.pdbx_strand_id
1 'polypeptide(L)'
;MREKDPGVREGAFDFLREHADAYVDELIAEFTAERDEALRCWLLELLAEARSAKALDVFRGQLESPDESLQFWAVRGLEMLDSREADRVLEQARDDGWIA
;
A
#
# COMPACT_ATOMS: atom_id res chain seq x y z
N MET A 1 -2.03 -19.48 6.18
CA MET A 1 -2.65 -18.31 6.83
C MET A 1 -4.14 -18.28 6.53
N ARG A 2 -4.94 -19.17 7.13
CA ARG A 2 -6.40 -19.21 6.90
C ARG A 2 -7.07 -19.75 8.16
N GLU A 3 -7.14 -18.95 9.21
CA GLU A 3 -8.04 -19.23 10.33
C GLU A 3 -8.68 -17.93 10.82
N LYS A 4 -10.02 -18.00 10.92
CA LYS A 4 -10.95 -16.89 10.88
C LYS A 4 -11.27 -16.42 12.31
N ASP A 5 -10.42 -15.56 12.86
CA ASP A 5 -10.79 -14.77 14.02
C ASP A 5 -10.60 -13.27 13.72
N PRO A 6 -11.67 -12.46 13.66
CA PRO A 6 -11.57 -11.02 13.40
C PRO A 6 -10.68 -10.29 14.42
N GLY A 7 -10.76 -10.66 15.71
CA GLY A 7 -9.96 -9.99 16.76
C GLY A 7 -8.47 -10.32 16.69
N VAL A 8 -8.12 -11.55 16.27
CA VAL A 8 -6.73 -11.93 16.01
C VAL A 8 -6.18 -11.21 14.79
N ARG A 9 -7.02 -10.94 13.78
CA ARG A 9 -6.62 -10.20 12.58
C ARG A 9 -6.33 -8.74 12.89
N GLU A 10 -7.18 -8.06 13.67
CA GLU A 10 -6.92 -6.68 14.09
C GLU A 10 -5.63 -6.57 14.92
N GLY A 11 -5.44 -7.44 15.92
CA GLY A 11 -4.22 -7.43 16.74
C GLY A 11 -2.95 -7.80 15.97
N ALA A 12 -3.03 -8.75 15.03
CA ALA A 12 -1.90 -9.08 14.16
C ALA A 12 -1.58 -7.97 13.16
N PHE A 13 -2.61 -7.26 12.68
CA PHE A 13 -2.46 -6.11 11.79
C PHE A 13 -1.82 -4.94 12.52
N ASP A 14 -2.24 -4.64 13.75
CA ASP A 14 -1.62 -3.59 14.57
C ASP A 14 -0.14 -3.87 14.84
N PHE A 15 0.21 -5.11 15.19
CA PHE A 15 1.61 -5.52 15.35
C PHE A 15 2.42 -5.36 14.06
N LEU A 16 1.88 -5.80 12.92
CA LEU A 16 2.53 -5.67 11.62
C LEU A 16 2.70 -4.20 11.22
N ARG A 17 1.72 -3.35 11.52
CA ARG A 17 1.78 -1.91 11.24
C ARG A 17 2.94 -1.25 12.00
N GLU A 18 3.16 -1.63 13.25
CA GLU A 18 4.28 -1.12 14.08
C GLU A 18 5.67 -1.56 13.58
N HIS A 19 5.76 -2.65 12.81
CA HIS A 19 7.02 -3.26 12.35
C HIS A 19 7.07 -3.42 10.83
N ALA A 20 6.26 -2.66 10.10
CA ALA A 20 6.02 -2.92 8.67
C ALA A 20 7.29 -2.74 7.83
N ASP A 21 8.21 -1.88 8.26
CA ASP A 21 9.52 -1.65 7.64
C ASP A 21 10.40 -2.91 7.60
N ALA A 22 10.26 -3.80 8.58
CA ALA A 22 11.01 -5.06 8.66
C ALA A 22 10.53 -6.14 7.67
N TYR A 23 9.32 -5.98 7.10
CA TYR A 23 8.66 -6.99 6.27
C TYR A 23 8.30 -6.49 4.87
N VAL A 24 8.94 -5.40 4.41
CA VAL A 24 8.55 -4.74 3.15
C VAL A 24 8.61 -5.70 1.95
N ASP A 25 9.66 -6.51 1.84
CA ASP A 25 9.82 -7.42 0.70
C ASP A 25 8.73 -8.51 0.70
N GLU A 26 8.39 -9.04 1.88
CA GLU A 26 7.30 -10.00 2.07
C GLU A 26 5.93 -9.37 1.79
N LEU A 27 5.68 -8.15 2.26
CA LEU A 27 4.43 -7.43 2.01
C LEU A 27 4.23 -7.13 0.52
N ILE A 28 5.30 -6.77 -0.20
CA ILE A 28 5.26 -6.58 -1.66
C ILE A 28 4.93 -7.89 -2.36
N ALA A 29 5.57 -8.99 -1.97
CA ALA A 29 5.32 -10.31 -2.55
C ALA A 29 3.87 -10.76 -2.31
N GLU A 30 3.36 -10.59 -1.09
CA GLU A 30 1.99 -10.96 -0.72
C GLU A 30 0.96 -10.10 -1.46
N PHE A 31 1.15 -8.77 -1.53
CA PHE A 31 0.29 -7.87 -2.28
C PHE A 31 0.21 -8.24 -3.77
N THR A 32 1.32 -8.70 -4.34
CA THR A 32 1.38 -9.11 -5.75
C THR A 32 0.64 -10.42 -5.99
N ALA A 33 0.66 -11.34 -5.02
CA ALA A 33 0.02 -12.66 -5.13
C ALA A 33 -1.48 -12.64 -4.76
N GLU A 34 -1.90 -11.72 -3.91
CA GLU A 34 -3.27 -11.66 -3.36
C GLU A 34 -4.30 -11.20 -4.40
N ARG A 35 -5.46 -11.86 -4.40
CA ARG A 35 -6.60 -11.63 -5.29
C ARG A 35 -7.84 -11.11 -4.57
N ASP A 36 -7.93 -11.30 -3.26
CA ASP A 36 -9.01 -10.75 -2.45
C ASP A 36 -8.82 -9.24 -2.27
N GLU A 37 -9.75 -8.44 -2.80
CA GLU A 37 -9.66 -6.97 -2.84
C GLU A 37 -9.55 -6.35 -1.44
N ALA A 38 -10.25 -6.91 -0.45
CA ALA A 38 -10.19 -6.41 0.92
C ALA A 38 -8.81 -6.66 1.56
N LEU A 39 -8.23 -7.85 1.34
CA LEU A 39 -6.87 -8.15 1.80
C LEU A 39 -5.81 -7.32 1.07
N ARG A 40 -5.99 -7.08 -0.24
CA ARG A 40 -5.10 -6.19 -1.00
C ARG A 40 -5.08 -4.77 -0.41
N CYS A 41 -6.23 -4.23 -0.03
CA CYS A 41 -6.31 -2.93 0.62
C CYS A 41 -5.51 -2.89 1.93
N TRP A 42 -5.67 -3.90 2.78
CA TRP A 42 -4.92 -4.02 4.04
C TRP A 42 -3.41 -4.13 3.81
N LEU A 43 -2.99 -4.93 2.82
CA LEU A 43 -1.57 -5.07 2.48
C LEU A 43 -0.98 -3.76 1.95
N LEU A 44 -1.74 -3.00 1.15
CA LEU A 44 -1.31 -1.71 0.63
C LEU A 44 -1.21 -0.64 1.72
N GLU A 45 -2.12 -0.66 2.71
CA GLU A 45 -2.02 0.15 3.92
C GLU A 45 -0.74 -0.15 4.71
N LEU A 46 -0.42 -1.43 4.95
CA LEU A 46 0.81 -1.82 5.64
C LEU A 46 2.06 -1.39 4.87
N LEU A 47 2.05 -1.50 3.54
CA LEU A 47 3.15 -0.99 2.70
C LEU A 47 3.31 0.52 2.85
N ALA A 48 2.22 1.29 2.92
CA ALA A 48 2.27 2.74 3.15
C ALA A 48 2.88 3.07 4.53
N GLU A 49 2.46 2.35 5.57
CA GLU A 49 2.97 2.52 6.94
C GLU A 49 4.44 2.10 7.10
N ALA A 50 4.93 1.19 6.27
CA ALA A 50 6.35 0.83 6.23
C ALA A 50 7.27 1.96 5.73
N ARG A 51 6.72 2.96 5.01
CA ARG A 51 7.43 4.14 4.48
C ARG A 51 8.74 3.82 3.74
N SER A 52 8.77 2.65 3.10
CA SER A 52 9.98 2.17 2.42
C SER A 52 9.93 2.51 0.94
N ALA A 53 10.99 3.14 0.45
CA ALA A 53 11.13 3.48 -0.97
C ALA A 53 11.01 2.26 -1.90
N LYS A 54 11.22 1.04 -1.39
CA LYS A 54 11.01 -0.21 -2.15
C LYS A 54 9.57 -0.39 -2.63
N ALA A 55 8.59 0.19 -1.92
CA ALA A 55 7.17 0.09 -2.28
C ALA A 55 6.73 1.12 -3.33
N LEU A 56 7.63 2.00 -3.79
CA LEU A 56 7.30 3.09 -4.73
C LEU A 56 6.59 2.58 -5.99
N ASP A 57 7.13 1.53 -6.62
CA ASP A 57 6.55 0.97 -7.84
C ASP A 57 5.20 0.26 -7.59
N VAL A 58 5.00 -0.27 -6.38
CA VAL A 58 3.70 -0.83 -5.98
C VAL A 58 2.66 0.28 -5.92
N PHE A 59 2.94 1.39 -5.24
CA PHE A 59 2.00 2.51 -5.17
C PHE A 59 1.75 3.12 -6.55
N ARG A 60 2.81 3.36 -7.33
CA ARG A 60 2.69 3.87 -8.71
C ARG A 60 1.71 3.03 -9.53
N GLY A 61 1.82 1.70 -9.46
CA GLY A 61 0.98 0.78 -10.21
C GLY A 61 -0.49 0.75 -9.76
N GLN A 62 -0.85 1.36 -8.64
CA GLN A 62 -2.23 1.40 -8.13
C GLN A 62 -2.90 2.77 -8.31
N LEU A 63 -2.22 3.78 -8.86
CA LEU A 63 -2.80 5.11 -9.11
C LEU A 63 -3.91 5.10 -10.16
N GLU A 64 -3.86 4.18 -11.12
CA GLU A 64 -4.91 3.96 -12.12
C GLU A 64 -5.98 2.95 -11.68
N SER A 65 -5.92 2.47 -10.43
CA SER A 65 -6.85 1.45 -9.94
C SER A 65 -8.29 1.98 -9.98
N PRO A 66 -9.25 1.21 -10.53
CA PRO A 66 -10.67 1.54 -10.44
C PRO A 66 -11.22 1.33 -9.02
N ASP A 67 -10.49 0.64 -8.15
CA ASP A 67 -10.77 0.54 -6.72
C ASP A 67 -10.24 1.80 -6.01
N GLU A 68 -11.17 2.65 -5.58
CA GLU A 68 -10.90 3.90 -4.88
C GLU A 68 -10.11 3.69 -3.57
N SER A 69 -10.26 2.54 -2.91
CA SER A 69 -9.52 2.23 -1.67
C SER A 69 -8.06 1.94 -1.96
N LEU A 70 -7.77 1.18 -3.04
CA LEU A 70 -6.40 0.94 -3.49
C LEU A 70 -5.75 2.22 -4.01
N GLN A 71 -6.50 3.04 -4.78
CA GLN A 71 -6.00 4.33 -5.25
C GLN A 71 -5.69 5.27 -4.07
N PHE A 72 -6.58 5.34 -3.07
CA PHE A 72 -6.37 6.12 -1.86
C PHE A 72 -5.06 5.73 -1.15
N TRP A 73 -4.85 4.44 -0.88
CA TRP A 73 -3.63 3.99 -0.21
C TRP A 73 -2.38 4.14 -1.06
N ALA A 74 -2.49 4.08 -2.39
CA ALA A 74 -1.40 4.39 -3.30
C ALA A 74 -0.94 5.85 -3.17
N VAL A 75 -1.90 6.79 -3.17
CA VAL A 75 -1.61 8.22 -2.98
C VAL A 75 -1.01 8.45 -1.61
N ARG A 76 -1.63 7.93 -0.55
CA ARG A 76 -1.13 8.06 0.83
C ARG A 76 0.28 7.47 1.00
N GLY A 77 0.53 6.31 0.42
CA GLY A 77 1.83 5.66 0.43
C GLY A 77 2.91 6.54 -0.21
N LEU A 78 2.65 7.10 -1.39
CA LEU A 78 3.59 8.01 -2.07
C LEU A 78 3.83 9.29 -1.26
N GLU A 79 2.79 9.89 -0.68
CA GLU A 79 2.93 11.05 0.21
C GLU A 79 3.79 10.73 1.44
N MET A 80 3.63 9.53 2.01
CA MET A 80 4.37 9.07 3.18
C MET A 80 5.84 8.70 2.89
N LEU A 81 6.19 8.44 1.63
CA LEU A 81 7.59 8.26 1.23
C LEU A 81 8.40 9.55 1.33
N ASP A 82 7.75 10.72 1.33
CA ASP A 82 8.38 12.06 1.49
C ASP A 82 9.67 12.20 0.65
N SER A 83 9.56 11.83 -0.63
CA SER A 83 10.69 11.78 -1.54
C SER A 83 10.37 12.48 -2.85
N ARG A 84 11.40 13.10 -3.44
CA ARG A 84 11.27 13.79 -4.75
C ARG A 84 10.78 12.88 -5.87
N GLU A 85 11.07 11.59 -5.79
CA GLU A 85 10.60 10.64 -6.78
C GLU A 85 9.10 10.38 -6.63
N ALA A 86 8.63 10.19 -5.39
CA ALA A 86 7.21 10.06 -5.10
C ALA A 86 6.41 11.32 -5.46
N ASP A 87 6.96 12.51 -5.18
CA ASP A 87 6.34 13.79 -5.58
C ASP A 87 6.11 13.86 -7.09
N ARG A 88 7.11 13.50 -7.89
CA ARG A 88 7.01 13.47 -9.36
C ARG A 88 5.96 12.49 -9.85
N VAL A 89 5.83 11.34 -9.19
CA VAL A 89 4.80 10.35 -9.52
C VAL A 89 3.42 10.92 -9.26
N LEU A 90 3.22 11.59 -8.11
CA LEU A 90 1.95 12.23 -7.78
C LEU A 90 1.62 13.39 -8.74
N GLU A 91 2.60 14.22 -9.09
CA GLU A 91 2.44 15.29 -10.08
C GLU A 91 2.01 14.73 -11.44
N GLN A 92 2.73 13.72 -11.94
CA GLN A 92 2.40 13.08 -13.22
C GLN A 92 0.99 12.47 -13.21
N ALA A 93 0.60 11.80 -12.12
CA ALA A 93 -0.72 11.20 -12.00
C ALA A 93 -1.86 12.24 -11.97
N ARG A 94 -1.61 13.45 -11.44
CA ARG A 94 -2.55 14.58 -11.52
C ARG A 94 -2.66 15.11 -12.94
N ASP A 95 -1.52 15.27 -13.62
CA ASP A 95 -1.47 15.72 -15.01
C ASP A 95 -2.19 14.75 -15.96
N ASP A 96 -2.08 13.44 -15.69
CA ASP A 96 -2.76 12.38 -16.43
C ASP A 96 -4.24 12.22 -16.04
N GLY A 97 -4.69 12.92 -15.00
CA GLY A 97 -6.07 12.91 -14.53
C GLY A 97 -6.48 11.62 -13.79
N TRP A 98 -5.51 10.86 -13.28
CA TRP A 98 -5.77 9.65 -12.50
C TRP A 98 -6.21 9.97 -11.08
N ILE A 99 -5.64 11.04 -10.51
CA ILE A 99 -5.95 11.52 -9.16
C ILE A 99 -6.26 13.02 -9.19
N ALA A 100 -7.07 13.48 -8.23
CA ALA A 100 -7.54 14.87 -8.14
C ALA A 100 -6.55 15.81 -7.44
#